data_AF-A0A7Y5TYR2-F1
#
_entry.id   AF-A0A7Y5TYR2-F1
#
_cell.length_a   1.000
_cell.length_b   1.000
_cell.length_c   1.000
_cell.angle_alpha   90.00
_cell.angle_beta   90.00
_cell.angle_gamma   90.00
#
_symmetry.space_group_name_H-M   'P 1'
#
loop_
_entity.id
_entity.type
_entity.pdbx_description
1 polymer ?
#
loop_
_entity_poly.entity_id
_entity_poly.type
_entity_poly.pdbx_seq_one_letter_code
_entity_poly.pdbx_strand_id
1 'polypeptide(L)' 'DRVMVSLTKYNIAYDASESTESLQNKLAEFYAQRTITKRPILPIDNANAICWLAGDQSAKTTGHVIPVDGGLPEAFLR' A
#
# COMPACT_ATOMS: atom_id res chain seq x y z
N ASP A 1 -9.85 4.69 15.92
CA ASP A 1 -10.55 3.40 16.14
C ASP A 1 -10.20 2.26 15.20
N ARG A 2 -10.35 2.31 13.87
CA ARG A 2 -10.00 1.15 13.00
C ARG A 2 -8.49 0.85 12.86
N VAL A 3 -7.68 1.91 12.78
CA VAL A 3 -6.21 1.79 12.72
C VAL A 3 -5.65 1.20 14.00
N MET A 4 -6.12 1.65 15.17
CA MET A 4 -5.71 1.13 16.47
C MET A 4 -6.01 -0.37 16.61
N VAL A 5 -7.20 -0.83 16.21
CA VAL A 5 -7.54 -2.26 16.16
C VAL A 5 -6.53 -3.05 15.32
N SER A 6 -6.10 -2.51 14.17
CA SER A 6 -5.10 -3.15 13.32
C SER A 6 -3.71 -3.15 13.96
N LEU A 7 -3.31 -2.04 14.60
CA LEU A 7 -2.04 -1.94 15.32
C LEU A 7 -1.98 -2.96 16.46
N THR A 8 -3.04 -3.09 17.26
CA THR A 8 -3.16 -4.12 18.31
C THR A 8 -3.10 -5.53 17.71
N LYS A 9 -3.86 -5.79 16.64
CA LYS A 9 -3.88 -7.10 15.96
C LYS A 9 -2.48 -7.57 15.54
N TYR A 10 -1.63 -6.64 15.10
CA TYR A 10 -0.27 -6.95 14.65
C TYR A 10 0.80 -6.70 15.72
N ASN A 11 0.39 -6.42 16.96
CA ASN A 11 1.28 -6.15 18.09
C ASN A 11 2.30 -5.03 17.79
N ILE A 12 1.85 -3.97 17.11
CA ILE A 12 2.66 -2.78 16.79
C ILE A 12 2.50 -1.78 17.93
N ALA A 13 3.60 -1.27 18.46
CA ALA A 13 3.57 -0.31 19.57
C ALA A 13 3.02 1.06 19.13
N TYR A 14 2.01 1.55 19.87
CA TYR A 14 1.43 2.89 19.67
C TYR A 14 0.89 3.45 20.99
N ASP A 15 0.76 4.77 21.04
CA ASP A 15 0.06 5.50 22.10
C ASP A 15 -1.25 6.09 21.55
N ALA A 16 -2.32 6.02 22.34
CA ALA A 16 -3.64 6.50 21.93
C ALA A 16 -3.72 8.04 21.77
N SER A 17 -2.74 8.77 22.32
CA SER A 17 -2.60 10.23 22.15
C SER A 17 -1.88 10.63 20.86
N GLU A 18 -1.28 9.70 20.12
CA GLU A 18 -0.66 10.00 18.84
C GLU A 18 -1.68 10.49 17.80
N SER A 19 -1.22 11.31 16.87
CA SER A 19 -2.06 11.76 15.76
C SER A 19 -2.49 10.59 14.88
N THR A 20 -3.65 10.72 14.25
CA THR A 20 -4.17 9.68 13.33
C THR A 20 -3.17 9.38 12.19
N GLU A 21 -2.48 10.42 11.70
CA GLU A 21 -1.45 10.29 10.67
C GLU A 21 -0.24 9.47 11.16
N SER A 22 0.25 9.71 12.39
CA SER A 22 1.35 8.93 12.98
C SER A 22 0.97 7.44 13.08
N LEU A 23 -0.25 7.17 13.57
CA LEU A 23 -0.75 5.80 13.71
C LEU A 23 -0.90 5.10 12.35
N GLN A 24 -1.37 5.82 11.32
CA GLN A 24 -1.46 5.32 9.95
C GLN A 24 -0.09 5.03 9.36
N ASN A 25 0.88 5.92 9.55
CA ASN A 25 2.24 5.74 9.07
C ASN A 25 2.91 4.52 9.70
N LYS A 26 2.76 4.31 11.00
CA LYS A 26 3.26 3.09 11.67
C LYS A 26 2.69 1.81 11.07
N LEU A 27 1.39 1.80 10.79
CA LEU A 27 0.73 0.65 10.16
C LEU A 27 1.21 0.46 8.71
N ALA A 28 1.37 1.54 7.96
CA ALA A 28 1.84 1.51 6.58
C ALA A 28 3.28 0.98 6.49
N GLU A 29 4.17 1.45 7.37
CA GLU A 29 5.56 0.96 7.47
C GLU A 29 5.62 -0.53 7.82
N PHE A 30 4.78 -0.98 8.76
CA PHE A 30 4.69 -2.41 9.09
C PHE A 30 4.32 -3.28 7.88
N TYR A 31 3.35 -2.84 7.08
CA TYR A 31 2.97 -3.56 5.86
C TYR A 31 4.05 -3.47 4.78
N ALA A 32 4.71 -2.33 4.64
CA ALA A 32 5.79 -2.13 3.68
C ALA A 32 6.90 -3.18 3.85
N GLN A 33 7.24 -3.57 5.08
CA GLN A 33 8.28 -4.59 5.32
C GLN A 33 7.99 -5.97 4.71
N ARG A 34 6.76 -6.23 4.25
CA ARG A 34 6.36 -7.49 3.61
C ARG A 34 6.50 -7.47 2.09
N THR A 35 6.78 -6.30 1.52
CA THR A 35 6.88 -6.10 0.08
C THR A 35 8.35 -6.07 -0.35
N ILE A 36 8.63 -6.32 -1.62
CA ILE A 36 10.01 -6.29 -2.15
C ILE A 36 10.61 -4.88 -2.05
N THR A 37 9.82 -3.84 -2.34
CA THR A 37 10.32 -2.47 -2.35
C THR A 37 10.53 -1.89 -0.95
N LYS A 38 9.90 -2.48 0.08
CA LYS A 38 9.92 -1.99 1.46
C LYS A 38 9.50 -0.52 1.60
N ARG A 39 8.65 -0.06 0.70
CA ARG A 39 8.09 1.30 0.73
C ARG A 39 6.60 1.26 1.01
N PRO A 40 6.07 2.17 1.83
CA PRO A 40 4.64 2.35 1.98
C PRO A 40 3.99 2.60 0.62
N ILE A 41 2.80 2.02 0.41
CA ILE A 41 1.97 2.29 -0.76
C ILE A 41 0.89 3.28 -0.33
N LEU A 42 0.84 4.40 -1.03
CA LEU A 42 -0.07 5.51 -0.76
C LEU A 42 -1.20 5.56 -1.81
N PRO A 43 -2.31 6.28 -1.51
CA PRO A 43 -3.37 6.50 -2.50
C PRO A 43 -2.86 7.16 -3.80
N ILE A 44 -1.84 8.01 -3.70
CA ILE A 44 -1.24 8.68 -4.87
C ILE A 44 -0.54 7.70 -5.82
N ASP A 45 0.05 6.61 -5.31
CA ASP A 45 0.72 5.61 -6.14
C ASP A 45 -0.29 4.87 -7.03
N ASN A 46 -1.47 4.57 -6.46
CA ASN A 46 -2.59 4.01 -7.20
C ASN A 46 -3.12 4.98 -8.25
N ALA A 47 -3.30 6.26 -7.88
CA ALA A 47 -3.73 7.29 -8.81
C ALA A 47 -2.75 7.46 -9.98
N ASN A 48 -1.44 7.43 -9.72
CA ASN A 48 -0.40 7.51 -10.76
C ASN A 48 -0.50 6.33 -11.75
N ALA A 49 -0.66 5.11 -11.24
CA ALA A 49 -0.82 3.92 -12.07
C ALA A 49 -2.10 3.98 -12.93
N ILE A 50 -3.22 4.42 -12.35
CA ILE A 50 -4.49 4.62 -13.07
C ILE A 50 -4.32 5.67 -14.16
N CYS A 51 -3.73 6.83 -13.85
CA CYS A 51 -3.48 7.88 -14.82
C CYS A 51 -2.59 7.41 -15.97
N TRP A 52 -1.56 6.60 -15.69
CA TRP A 52 -0.73 6.00 -16.73
C TRP A 52 -1.52 5.02 -17.60
N LEU A 53 -2.33 4.14 -17.00
CA LEU A 53 -3.20 3.19 -17.69
C LEU A 53 -4.28 3.86 -18.54
N ALA A 54 -4.72 5.05 -18.17
CA ALA A 54 -5.69 5.85 -18.91
C ALA A 54 -5.06 6.70 -20.03
N GLY A 55 -3.73 6.85 -20.03
CA GLY A 55 -3.01 7.72 -20.96
C GLY A 55 -2.44 7.00 -22.19
N ASP A 56 -2.10 7.77 -23.22
CA ASP A 56 -1.60 7.27 -24.51
C ASP A 56 -0.34 6.39 -24.39
N GLN A 57 0.46 6.58 -23.33
CA GLN A 57 1.66 5.78 -23.08
C GLN A 57 1.38 4.29 -22.90
N SER A 58 0.16 3.94 -22.49
CA SER A 58 -0.28 2.55 -22.28
C SER A 58 -1.31 2.09 -23.30
N ALA A 59 -1.52 2.83 -24.41
CA ALA A 59 -2.59 2.59 -25.39
C ALA A 59 -2.60 1.19 -26.05
N LYS A 60 -1.50 0.44 -25.95
CA LYS A 60 -1.35 -0.93 -26.48
C LYS A 60 -1.39 -2.01 -25.40
N THR A 61 -1.64 -1.63 -24.15
CA THR A 61 -1.72 -2.53 -23.00
C THR A 61 -3.20 -2.78 -22.69
N THR A 62 -3.64 -4.04 -22.76
CA THR A 62 -5.04 -4.43 -22.45
C THR A 62 -5.10 -5.84 -21.88
N GLY A 63 -6.14 -6.16 -21.12
CA GLY A 63 -6.37 -7.50 -20.57
C GLY A 63 -5.39 -7.95 -19.47
N HIS A 64 -4.55 -7.04 -18.97
CA HIS A 64 -3.55 -7.34 -17.94
C HIS A 64 -4.00 -6.78 -16.58
N VAL A 65 -3.60 -7.48 -15.51
CA VAL A 65 -3.67 -6.98 -14.14
C VAL A 65 -2.30 -6.41 -13.78
N ILE A 66 -2.23 -5.13 -13.44
CA ILE A 66 -0.99 -4.45 -13.04
C ILE A 66 -1.08 -4.13 -11.54
N PRO A 67 -0.32 -4.83 -10.67
CA PRO A 67 -0.37 -4.60 -9.23
C PRO A 67 0.36 -3.32 -8.82
N VAL A 68 -0.19 -2.62 -7.81
CA VAL A 68 0.43 -1.48 -7.12
C VAL A 68 0.54 -1.83 -5.64
N ASP A 69 1.40 -2.78 -5.31
CA ASP A 69 1.47 -3.41 -3.99
C ASP A 69 2.90 -3.49 -3.42
N GLY A 70 3.87 -2.87 -4.08
CA GLY A 70 5.29 -2.93 -3.69
C GLY A 70 5.95 -4.29 -3.97
N GLY A 71 5.28 -5.18 -4.70
CA GLY A 71 5.74 -6.53 -4.98
C GLY A 71 5.50 -7.46 -3.80
N LEU A 72 4.24 -7.60 -3.36
CA LEU A 72 3.85 -8.55 -2.33
C LEU A 72 3.90 -9.98 -2.92
N PRO A 73 4.82 -10.87 -2.49
CA PRO A 73 5.03 -12.16 -3.14
C PRO A 73 3.80 -13.07 -3.17
N GLU A 74 2.95 -12.99 -2.14
CA GLU A 74 1.72 -13.76 -2.04
C GLU A 74 0.65 -13.33 -3.06
N ALA A 75 0.76 -12.12 -3.61
CA ALA A 75 -0.18 -11.55 -4.57
C ALA A 75 0.28 -11.72 -6.03
N PHE A 76 1.41 -12.38 -6.27
CA PHE A 76 1.90 -12.61 -7.62
C PHE A 76 0.94 -13.48 -8.43
N LEU A 77 0.61 -13.01 -9.63
CA LEU A 77 -0.20 -13.73 -10.61
C LEU A 77 0.54 -15.02 -11.03
N ARG A 78 -0.21 -16.11 -11.17
CA ARG A 78 0.27 -17.44 -11.56
C ARG A 78 -0.58 -18.02 -12.67
#